data_AF-A0A3C1BDZ5-F1
#
_entry.id   AF-A0A3C1BDZ5-F1
#
_cell.length_a   1.000
_cell.length_b   1.000
_cell.length_c   1.000
_cell.angle_alpha   90.00
_cell.angle_beta   90.00
_cell.angle_gamma   90.00
#
_symmetry.space_group_name_H-M   'P 1'
#
loop_
_entity.id
_entity.type
_entity.pdbx_description
1 polymer ?
#
loop_
_entity_poly.entity_id
_entity_poly.type
_entity_poly.pdbx_seq_one_letter_code
_entity_poly.pdbx_strand_id
1 'polypeptide(L)'
;YLYTGDYKMQTDATCEPIEWVKTDVLITESTFADPAVLHPDPVAEIEKLNTIKINILLGAYGLGKSQRLINLINTYAPQKKILVHHRIMPINAIYEKMGVTLGKHQIYGRKLMKNQEEFVYIVPPFTFDSYINAKGVKRL
;
A
#
# COMPACT_ATOMS: atom_id res chain seq x y z
N TYR A 1 -1.15 -21.67 24.98
CA TYR A 1 -0.39 -20.47 24.60
C TYR A 1 -0.57 -20.25 23.10
N LEU A 2 -0.94 -19.03 22.70
CA LEU A 2 -1.09 -18.59 21.32
C LEU A 2 -0.19 -17.38 21.11
N TYR A 3 0.55 -17.35 20.01
CA TYR A 3 1.42 -16.24 19.62
C TYR A 3 0.88 -15.64 18.33
N THR A 4 0.54 -14.36 18.31
CA THR A 4 -0.09 -13.73 17.14
C THR A 4 0.91 -13.39 16.03
N GLY A 5 2.15 -13.04 16.40
CA GLY A 5 2.99 -12.22 15.50
C GLY A 5 2.34 -10.87 15.22
N ASP A 6 2.73 -10.22 14.13
CA ASP A 6 2.06 -9.02 13.64
C ASP A 6 0.74 -9.39 12.96
N TYR A 7 -0.34 -8.70 13.30
CA TYR A 7 -1.64 -8.93 12.68
C TYR A 7 -2.39 -7.63 12.46
N LYS A 8 -3.50 -7.72 11.72
CA LYS A 8 -4.46 -6.63 11.61
C LYS A 8 -5.86 -7.21 11.64
N MET A 9 -6.80 -6.45 12.19
CA MET A 9 -8.21 -6.84 12.23
C MET A 9 -8.99 -6.30 11.03
N GLN A 10 -8.47 -5.30 10.32
CA GLN A 10 -9.17 -4.77 9.14
C GLN A 10 -9.15 -5.77 7.99
N THR A 11 -10.30 -5.91 7.33
CA THR A 11 -10.42 -6.66 6.08
C THR A 11 -9.44 -6.13 5.04
N ASP A 12 -8.76 -7.03 4.37
CA ASP A 12 -7.82 -6.72 3.31
C ASP A 12 -7.77 -7.87 2.31
N ALA A 13 -8.09 -7.59 1.04
CA ALA A 13 -8.11 -8.60 -0.02
C ALA A 13 -6.71 -9.12 -0.39
N THR A 14 -5.64 -8.55 0.16
CA THR A 14 -4.26 -8.92 -0.15
C THR A 14 -3.62 -9.85 0.88
N CYS A 15 -4.32 -10.21 1.96
CA CYS A 15 -3.83 -11.19 2.91
C CYS A 15 -4.97 -12.05 3.46
N GLU A 16 -4.59 -13.08 4.20
CA GLU A 16 -5.55 -13.90 4.93
C GLU A 16 -6.27 -13.08 6.02
N PRO A 17 -7.60 -13.27 6.19
CA PRO A 17 -8.34 -12.70 7.31
C PRO A 17 -7.85 -13.25 8.65
N ILE A 18 -7.98 -12.45 9.71
CA ILE A 18 -7.74 -12.95 11.07
C ILE A 18 -8.81 -13.96 11.48
N GLU A 19 -8.39 -15.02 12.18
CA GLU A 19 -9.28 -16.03 12.75
C GLU A 19 -9.28 -15.98 14.28
N TRP A 20 -10.45 -16.22 14.88
CA TRP A 20 -10.61 -16.26 16.33
C TRP A 20 -10.32 -17.66 16.87
N VAL A 21 -9.34 -17.73 17.78
CA VAL A 21 -8.88 -19.00 18.36
C VAL A 21 -9.02 -18.97 19.88
N LYS A 22 -9.63 -20.00 20.46
CA LYS A 22 -9.70 -20.17 21.91
C LYS A 22 -8.33 -20.61 22.45
N THR A 23 -7.83 -19.92 23.48
CA THR A 23 -6.56 -20.23 24.15
C THR A 23 -6.61 -19.80 25.61
N ASP A 24 -5.84 -20.46 26.49
CA ASP A 24 -5.71 -20.06 27.90
C ASP A 24 -4.73 -18.90 28.11
N VAL A 25 -3.75 -18.75 27.21
CA VAL A 25 -2.75 -17.68 27.25
C VAL A 25 -2.53 -17.12 25.85
N LEU A 26 -2.63 -15.80 25.71
CA LEU A 26 -2.39 -15.06 24.47
C LEU A 26 -1.14 -14.18 24.63
N ILE A 27 -0.21 -14.30 23.69
CA ILE A 27 0.97 -13.45 23.57
C ILE A 27 0.82 -12.69 22.25
N THR A 28 0.61 -11.38 22.35
CA THR A 28 0.21 -10.53 21.23
C THR A 28 1.21 -9.39 20.99
N GLU A 29 1.27 -8.92 19.75
CA GLU A 29 1.98 -7.69 19.41
C GLU A 29 1.35 -6.46 20.10
N SER A 30 2.13 -5.39 20.25
CA SER A 30 1.72 -4.15 20.93
C SER A 30 2.14 -2.90 20.17
N THR A 31 2.33 -3.00 18.85
CA THR A 31 2.85 -1.91 17.99
C THR A 31 1.99 -0.64 18.12
N PHE A 32 0.68 -0.82 18.24
CA PHE A 32 -0.31 0.27 18.34
C PHE A 32 -1.15 0.18 19.63
N ALA A 33 -0.56 -0.30 20.73
CA ALA A 33 -1.29 -0.49 21.99
C ALA A 33 -1.63 0.82 22.73
N ASP A 34 -1.06 1.95 22.33
CA ASP A 34 -1.42 3.27 22.86
C ASP A 34 -2.83 3.68 22.41
N PRO A 35 -3.79 3.93 23.32
CA PRO A 35 -5.16 4.33 22.96
C PRO A 35 -5.26 5.61 22.13
N ALA A 36 -4.24 6.48 22.17
CA ALA A 36 -4.19 7.68 21.33
C ALA A 36 -3.90 7.36 19.86
N VAL A 37 -3.40 6.15 19.55
CA VAL A 37 -3.12 5.72 18.18
C VAL A 37 -4.42 5.23 17.54
N LEU A 38 -5.02 6.12 16.76
CA LEU A 38 -6.18 5.81 15.94
C LEU A 38 -5.79 5.77 14.46
N HIS A 39 -6.10 4.67 13.80
CA HIS A 39 -5.93 4.56 12.36
C HIS A 39 -7.14 5.16 11.64
N PRO A 40 -6.95 6.05 10.65
CA PRO A 40 -8.05 6.55 9.84
C PRO A 40 -8.65 5.41 9.01
N ASP A 41 -9.87 5.61 8.53
CA ASP A 41 -10.50 4.68 7.58
C ASP A 41 -9.67 4.62 6.28
N PRO A 42 -9.12 3.44 5.91
CA PRO A 42 -8.25 3.32 4.75
C PRO A 42 -8.97 3.66 3.44
N VAL A 43 -10.29 3.43 3.35
CA VAL A 43 -11.05 3.74 2.14
C VAL A 43 -11.13 5.26 1.96
N ALA A 44 -11.58 5.98 3.00
CA ALA A 44 -11.63 7.43 2.99
C ALA A 44 -10.28 8.09 2.68
N GLU A 45 -9.16 7.54 3.20
CA GLU A 45 -7.82 8.05 2.86
C GLU A 45 -7.46 7.87 1.37
N ILE A 46 -7.83 6.74 0.77
CA ILE A 46 -7.55 6.45 -0.64
C ILE A 46 -8.46 7.28 -1.56
N GLU A 47 -9.71 7.51 -1.18
CA GLU A 47 -10.63 8.36 -1.94
C GLU A 47 -10.15 9.81 -2.04
N LYS A 48 -9.39 10.32 -1.06
CA LYS A 48 -8.76 11.65 -1.15
C LYS A 48 -7.83 11.78 -2.35
N LEU A 49 -7.24 10.68 -2.83
CA LEU A 49 -6.39 10.69 -4.02
C LEU A 49 -7.16 11.15 -5.27
N ASN A 50 -8.48 10.95 -5.32
CA ASN A 50 -9.34 11.36 -6.44
C ASN A 50 -9.31 12.87 -6.70
N THR A 51 -9.04 13.66 -5.66
CA THR A 51 -8.96 15.13 -5.73
C THR A 51 -7.64 15.64 -6.31
N ILE A 52 -6.58 14.81 -6.32
CA ILE A 52 -5.23 15.23 -6.73
C ILE A 52 -5.05 14.96 -8.23
N LYS A 53 -5.00 16.02 -9.05
CA LYS A 53 -4.93 15.90 -10.52
C LYS A 53 -3.52 15.82 -11.10
N ILE A 54 -2.50 15.96 -10.26
CA ILE A 54 -1.10 15.79 -10.65
C ILE A 54 -0.61 14.38 -10.29
N ASN A 55 0.56 14.01 -10.80
CA ASN A 55 1.21 12.77 -10.40
C ASN A 55 1.51 12.76 -8.88
N ILE A 56 1.52 11.58 -8.29
CA ILE A 56 1.71 11.32 -6.87
C ILE A 56 2.91 10.39 -6.70
N LEU A 57 3.77 10.70 -5.73
CA LEU A 57 4.78 9.78 -5.22
C LEU A 57 4.31 9.31 -3.86
N LEU A 58 4.11 8.01 -3.70
CA LEU A 58 3.54 7.40 -2.50
C LEU A 58 4.57 6.48 -1.83
N GLY A 59 4.97 6.81 -0.60
CA GLY A 59 5.92 6.01 0.17
C GLY A 59 5.28 4.77 0.80
N ALA A 60 5.78 3.57 0.50
CA ALA A 60 5.27 2.34 1.10
C ALA A 60 6.34 1.24 1.18
N TYR A 61 6.30 0.40 2.22
CA TYR A 61 7.14 -0.81 2.27
C TYR A 61 6.84 -1.71 1.08
N GLY A 62 7.90 -2.32 0.52
CA GLY A 62 7.79 -3.09 -0.71
C GLY A 62 6.95 -4.37 -0.58
N LEU A 63 6.89 -4.94 0.63
CA LEU A 63 6.01 -6.05 1.01
C LEU A 63 4.91 -5.55 1.94
N GLY A 64 3.70 -6.10 1.79
CA GLY A 64 2.52 -5.80 2.59
C GLY A 64 1.86 -4.48 2.19
N LYS A 65 2.48 -3.35 2.52
CA LYS A 65 1.86 -2.02 2.31
C LYS A 65 1.66 -1.69 0.83
N SER A 66 2.66 -1.98 -0.01
CA SER A 66 2.55 -1.72 -1.45
C SER A 66 1.41 -2.51 -2.09
N GLN A 67 1.28 -3.80 -1.80
CA GLN A 67 0.24 -4.66 -2.35
C GLN A 67 -1.15 -4.19 -1.93
N ARG A 68 -1.33 -3.88 -0.64
CA ARG A 68 -2.58 -3.31 -0.11
C ARG A 68 -2.96 -2.00 -0.81
N LEU A 69 -1.99 -1.09 -0.98
CA LEU A 69 -2.23 0.19 -1.67
C LEU A 69 -2.62 -0.03 -3.14
N ILE A 70 -1.98 -0.96 -3.84
CA ILE A 70 -2.34 -1.26 -5.24
C ILE A 70 -3.81 -1.70 -5.34
N ASN A 71 -4.23 -2.61 -4.45
CA ASN A 71 -5.60 -3.12 -4.44
C ASN A 71 -6.62 -2.01 -4.09
N LEU A 72 -6.34 -1.22 -3.05
CA LEU A 72 -7.23 -0.14 -2.63
C LEU A 72 -7.34 0.97 -3.69
N ILE A 73 -6.23 1.39 -4.30
CA ILE A 73 -6.25 2.44 -5.34
C ILE A 73 -7.03 1.96 -6.56
N ASN A 74 -6.83 0.71 -7.00
CA ASN A 74 -7.63 0.15 -8.09
C ASN A 74 -9.13 0.14 -7.78
N THR A 75 -9.49 -0.07 -6.52
CA THR A 75 -10.90 -0.18 -6.09
C THR A 75 -11.57 1.19 -5.91
N TYR A 76 -10.91 2.11 -5.20
CA TYR A 76 -11.52 3.36 -4.72
C TYR A 76 -11.00 4.62 -5.44
N ALA A 77 -9.97 4.47 -6.27
CA ALA A 77 -9.43 5.54 -7.11
C ALA A 77 -9.08 5.03 -8.54
N PRO A 78 -10.03 4.39 -9.25
CA PRO A 78 -9.77 3.59 -10.46
C PRO A 78 -9.22 4.38 -11.66
N GLN A 79 -9.37 5.70 -11.67
CA GLN A 79 -8.79 6.59 -12.68
C GLN A 79 -7.27 6.80 -12.51
N LYS A 80 -6.72 6.48 -11.33
CA LYS A 80 -5.28 6.57 -11.07
C LYS A 80 -4.53 5.47 -11.78
N LYS A 81 -3.41 5.83 -12.40
CA LYS A 81 -2.52 4.87 -13.05
C LYS A 81 -1.37 4.52 -12.11
N ILE A 82 -1.30 3.27 -11.68
CA ILE A 82 -0.33 2.84 -10.67
C ILE A 82 0.99 2.45 -11.35
N LEU A 83 2.08 3.09 -10.90
CA LEU A 83 3.45 2.71 -11.21
C LEU A 83 4.10 2.11 -9.96
N VAL A 84 4.87 1.04 -10.11
CA VAL A 84 5.58 0.42 -8.99
C VAL A 84 7.09 0.43 -9.19
N HIS A 85 7.82 0.62 -8.08
CA HIS A 85 9.27 0.53 -8.08
C HIS A 85 9.73 -0.88 -8.46
N HIS A 86 10.89 -0.99 -9.12
CA HIS A 86 11.38 -2.27 -9.66
C HIS A 86 11.59 -3.37 -8.58
N ARG A 87 11.77 -2.99 -7.31
CA ARG A 87 11.87 -3.94 -6.18
C ARG A 87 10.51 -4.48 -5.70
N ILE A 88 9.41 -3.80 -6.03
CA ILE A 88 8.04 -4.20 -5.64
C ILE A 88 7.49 -5.20 -6.66
N MET A 89 7.83 -5.04 -7.95
CA MET A 89 7.32 -5.88 -9.04
C MET A 89 7.51 -7.39 -8.81
N PRO A 90 8.68 -7.89 -8.36
CA PRO A 90 8.85 -9.33 -8.10
C PRO A 90 7.96 -9.85 -6.97
N ILE A 91 7.69 -9.01 -5.95
CA ILE A 91 6.81 -9.35 -4.82
C ILE A 91 5.36 -9.45 -5.31
N ASN A 92 4.91 -8.50 -6.13
CA ASN A 92 3.58 -8.55 -6.74
C ASN A 92 3.40 -9.82 -7.58
N ALA A 93 4.41 -10.21 -8.36
CA ALA A 93 4.36 -11.43 -9.14
C ALA A 93 4.23 -12.70 -8.27
N ILE A 94 4.77 -12.69 -7.05
CA ILE A 94 4.56 -13.80 -6.09
C ILE A 94 3.11 -13.83 -5.62
N TYR A 95 2.54 -12.68 -5.25
CA TYR A 95 1.13 -12.57 -4.85
C TYR A 95 0.19 -13.11 -5.93
N GLU A 96 0.39 -12.69 -7.19
CA GLU A 96 -0.43 -13.15 -8.31
C GLU A 96 -0.28 -14.65 -8.56
N LYS A 97 0.94 -15.20 -8.43
CA LYS A 97 1.17 -16.65 -8.50
C LYS A 97 0.47 -17.43 -7.39
N MET A 98 0.27 -16.81 -6.23
CA MET A 98 -0.48 -17.37 -5.10
C MET A 98 -2.00 -17.15 -5.23
N GLY A 99 -2.47 -16.60 -6.35
CA GLY A 99 -3.90 -16.37 -6.61
C GLY A 99 -4.45 -15.06 -6.02
N VAL A 100 -3.62 -14.20 -5.46
CA VAL A 100 -4.04 -12.89 -4.93
C VAL A 100 -4.09 -11.86 -6.05
N THR A 101 -5.29 -11.35 -6.34
CA THR A 101 -5.48 -10.34 -7.40
C THR A 101 -5.23 -8.93 -6.87
N LEU A 102 -4.13 -8.31 -7.29
CA LEU A 102 -3.75 -6.97 -6.84
C LEU A 102 -4.46 -5.84 -7.61
N GLY A 103 -4.80 -6.07 -8.88
CA GLY A 103 -5.34 -5.05 -9.77
C GLY A 103 -4.28 -4.43 -10.68
N LYS A 104 -4.68 -3.45 -11.49
CA LYS A 104 -3.83 -2.88 -12.56
C LYS A 104 -2.63 -2.15 -11.94
N HIS A 105 -1.44 -2.52 -12.37
CA HIS A 105 -0.19 -1.84 -12.03
C HIS A 105 0.86 -2.14 -13.09
N GLN A 106 1.87 -1.28 -13.21
CA GLN A 106 2.97 -1.50 -14.15
C GLN A 106 4.29 -1.00 -13.56
N ILE A 107 5.40 -1.53 -14.08
CA ILE A 107 6.73 -1.07 -13.67
C ILE A 107 6.92 0.41 -13.99
N TYR A 108 7.60 1.11 -13.08
CA TYR A 108 7.97 2.49 -13.29
C TYR A 108 8.82 2.69 -14.56
N GLY A 109 8.44 3.67 -15.38
CA GLY A 109 9.23 4.16 -16.50
C GLY A 109 9.50 5.65 -16.35
N ARG A 110 10.76 6.08 -16.40
CA ARG A 110 11.15 7.51 -16.23
C ARG A 110 10.46 8.47 -17.19
N LYS A 111 10.13 8.02 -18.41
CA LYS A 111 9.42 8.82 -19.41
C LYS A 111 7.94 9.02 -19.05
N LEU A 112 7.31 8.05 -18.37
CA LEU A 112 5.88 8.11 -18.00
C LEU A 112 5.60 9.25 -17.04
N MET A 113 6.45 9.46 -16.03
CA MET A 113 6.27 10.53 -15.05
C MET A 113 6.44 11.95 -15.60
N LYS A 114 6.95 12.11 -16.83
CA LYS A 114 6.96 13.42 -17.49
C LYS A 114 5.56 13.83 -17.94
N ASN A 115 4.67 12.87 -18.17
CA ASN A 115 3.27 13.11 -18.50
C ASN A 115 2.47 13.29 -17.21
N GLN A 116 1.55 14.24 -17.18
CA GLN A 116 0.63 14.44 -16.06
C GLN A 116 -0.67 13.69 -16.33
N GLU A 117 -0.64 12.37 -16.12
CA GLU A 117 -1.79 11.47 -16.35
C GLU A 117 -2.31 10.87 -15.02
N GLU A 118 -2.18 11.62 -13.93
CA GLU A 118 -2.59 11.21 -12.58
C GLU A 118 -1.92 9.88 -12.13
N PHE A 119 -0.62 9.72 -12.45
CA PHE A 119 0.13 8.55 -12.02
C PHE A 119 0.30 8.52 -10.49
N VAL A 120 0.17 7.34 -9.88
CA VAL A 120 0.57 7.09 -8.49
C VAL A 120 1.78 6.17 -8.51
N TYR A 121 2.96 6.72 -8.20
CA TYR A 121 4.19 5.97 -8.15
C TYR A 121 4.49 5.50 -6.72
N ILE A 122 4.33 4.20 -6.48
CA ILE A 122 4.59 3.57 -5.19
C ILE A 122 6.08 3.22 -5.09
N VAL A 123 6.74 3.74 -4.05
CA VAL A 123 8.18 3.61 -3.83
C VAL A 123 8.52 3.19 -2.41
N PRO A 124 9.57 2.37 -2.22
CA PRO A 124 10.08 2.04 -0.90
C PRO A 124 10.72 3.27 -0.21
N PRO A 125 10.80 3.29 1.14
CA PRO A 125 11.25 4.46 1.91
C PRO A 125 12.57 5.06 1.43
N PHE A 126 13.60 4.24 1.21
CA PHE A 126 14.91 4.71 0.72
C PHE A 126 14.85 5.43 -0.63
N THR A 127 13.87 5.09 -1.48
CA THR A 127 13.64 5.81 -2.75
C THR A 127 12.83 7.06 -2.51
N PHE A 128 11.80 7.01 -1.67
CA PHE A 128 10.98 8.17 -1.33
C PHE A 128 11.80 9.36 -0.80
N ASP A 129 12.82 9.07 0.00
CA ASP A 129 13.72 10.08 0.59
C ASP A 129 14.66 10.71 -0.45
N SER A 130 14.94 10.01 -1.56
CA SER A 130 15.75 10.58 -2.65
C SER A 130 14.99 11.60 -3.51
N TYR A 131 13.67 11.69 -3.39
CA TYR A 131 12.79 12.56 -4.21
C TYR A 131 12.40 13.87 -3.51
N ILE A 132 13.15 14.33 -2.51
CA ILE A 132 12.82 15.53 -1.72
C ILE A 132 12.57 16.78 -2.60
N ASN A 133 13.35 16.92 -3.69
CA ASN A 133 13.30 18.09 -4.57
C ASN A 133 12.52 17.85 -5.88
N ALA A 134 11.73 16.79 -5.98
CA ALA A 134 10.99 16.48 -7.20
C ALA A 134 9.88 17.51 -7.46
N LYS A 135 9.90 18.15 -8.64
CA LYS A 135 8.89 19.12 -9.08
C LYS A 135 7.75 18.43 -9.84
N GLY A 136 6.53 18.94 -9.72
CA GLY A 136 5.37 18.47 -10.48
C GLY A 136 4.80 17.13 -10.00
N VAL A 137 5.09 16.75 -8.76
CA VAL A 137 4.58 15.53 -8.12
C VAL A 137 4.19 15.86 -6.67
N LYS A 138 3.03 15.37 -6.22
CA LYS A 138 2.64 15.44 -4.81
C LYS A 138 3.24 14.25 -4.07
N ARG A 139 4.02 14.51 -3.01
CA ARG A 139 4.59 13.46 -2.15
C ARG A 139 3.60 13.16 -1.02
N LEU A 140 3.30 11.89 -0.81
CA LEU A 140 2.40 11.36 0.23
C LEU A 140 3.03 10.15 0.91
#